data_AF-A0AAJ7S6X2-F1
#
_entry.id   AF-A0AAJ7S6X2-F1
#
_cell.length_a   1.000
_cell.length_b   1.000
_cell.length_c   1.000
_cell.angle_alpha   90.00
_cell.angle_beta   90.00
_cell.angle_gamma   90.00
#
_symmetry.space_group_name_H-M   'P 1'
#
loop_
_entity.id
_entity.type
_entity.pdbx_description
1 polymer ?
#
loop_
_entity_poly.entity_id
_entity_poly.type
_entity_poly.pdbx_seq_one_letter_code
_entity_poly.pdbx_strand_id
1 'polypeptide(L)'
;HSVYFRVLFLGIGGEKLSDQDHRFDSYLWNIQNKYYEARVLICVTEKPASDIPIDGVEALIVHHDALAENAEENLKAWSPLIGSLAESAEVLLFSCNVTTDSVAKDTVIKWCLQNRFELIESSRPDDVDGSAEADAENNKYGIERIIEALHAHIWSNMILKSGKSSSSSSSELEEQNVDVNQVEKQFENIVLNQNSTETTSPMENMLDGIMGEENVDFGELFSQLRAMKEHAAMLPTDQRRIAAEQLVTAFWKAMGGDPSEMED
;
A
#
# COMPACT_ATOMS: atom_id res chain seq x y z
N HIS A 1 -4.60 -23.20 16.05
CA HIS A 1 -5.38 -22.75 14.87
C HIS A 1 -6.46 -21.72 15.27
N SER A 2 -7.63 -22.07 15.84
CA SER A 2 -8.68 -21.11 16.27
C SER A 2 -8.21 -19.90 17.10
N VAL A 3 -7.31 -20.16 18.05
CA VAL A 3 -6.84 -19.16 19.01
C VAL A 3 -6.01 -18.08 18.33
N TYR A 4 -5.24 -18.40 17.29
CA TYR A 4 -4.36 -17.44 16.63
C TYR A 4 -5.16 -16.33 15.95
N PHE A 5 -6.15 -16.70 15.13
CA PHE A 5 -6.99 -15.73 14.45
C PHE A 5 -7.94 -15.00 15.41
N ARG A 6 -8.51 -15.69 16.41
CA ARG A 6 -9.29 -14.99 17.43
C ARG A 6 -8.47 -13.96 18.20
N VAL A 7 -7.21 -14.27 18.51
CA VAL A 7 -6.27 -13.34 19.14
C VAL A 7 -5.85 -12.23 18.18
N LEU A 8 -5.60 -12.53 16.91
CA LEU A 8 -5.36 -11.53 15.86
C LEU A 8 -6.51 -10.52 15.82
N PHE A 9 -7.74 -11.00 15.66
CA PHE A 9 -8.90 -10.14 15.41
C PHE A 9 -9.39 -9.39 16.66
N LEU A 10 -9.21 -9.97 17.85
CA LEU A 10 -9.34 -9.21 19.09
C LEU A 10 -8.21 -8.18 19.25
N GLY A 11 -6.99 -8.53 18.85
CA GLY A 11 -5.80 -7.67 18.93
C GLY A 11 -5.84 -6.47 17.98
N ILE A 12 -6.46 -6.60 16.80
CA ILE A 12 -6.65 -5.48 15.87
C ILE A 12 -7.84 -4.57 16.26
N GLY A 13 -8.63 -4.94 17.27
CA GLY A 13 -9.80 -4.17 17.71
C GLY A 13 -11.09 -4.49 16.95
N GLY A 14 -11.22 -5.68 16.38
CA GLY A 14 -12.45 -6.13 15.74
C GLY A 14 -13.54 -6.44 16.78
N GLU A 15 -14.72 -5.85 16.62
CA GLU A 15 -15.88 -6.15 17.45
C GLU A 15 -16.61 -7.37 16.90
N LYS A 16 -16.76 -8.42 17.73
CA LYS A 16 -17.47 -9.62 17.33
C LYS A 16 -18.95 -9.31 17.10
N LEU A 17 -19.45 -9.60 15.91
CA LEU A 17 -20.87 -9.41 15.59
C LEU A 17 -21.70 -10.51 16.26
N SER A 18 -22.75 -10.11 16.96
CA SER A 18 -23.66 -10.99 17.69
C SER A 18 -24.80 -11.48 16.80
N ASP A 19 -24.53 -12.44 15.89
CA ASP A 19 -25.48 -13.46 15.37
C ASP A 19 -24.81 -14.36 14.29
N GLN A 20 -24.75 -15.69 14.45
CA GLN A 20 -25.74 -16.77 14.21
C GLN A 20 -25.52 -17.62 12.95
N ASP A 21 -24.49 -17.36 12.14
CA ASP A 21 -24.04 -18.37 11.17
C ASP A 21 -23.05 -19.34 11.84
N HIS A 22 -23.40 -20.63 11.95
CA HIS A 22 -22.54 -21.65 12.59
C HIS A 22 -21.33 -22.05 11.73
N ARG A 23 -21.18 -21.43 10.55
CA ARG A 23 -20.18 -21.76 9.54
C ARG A 23 -18.89 -20.96 9.70
N PHE A 24 -18.95 -19.70 10.13
CA PHE A 24 -17.80 -18.84 10.36
C PHE A 24 -18.10 -17.77 11.42
N ASP A 25 -17.06 -17.28 12.09
CA ASP A 25 -17.15 -16.13 12.99
C ASP A 25 -16.99 -14.83 12.19
N SER A 26 -17.74 -13.79 12.54
CA SER A 26 -17.68 -12.47 11.90
C SER A 26 -17.31 -11.36 12.88
N TYR A 27 -16.44 -10.46 12.44
CA TYR A 27 -15.98 -9.31 13.22
C TYR A 27 -16.07 -8.06 12.37
N LEU A 28 -16.52 -6.96 12.96
CA LEU A 28 -16.47 -5.65 12.33
C LEU A 28 -15.21 -4.91 12.82
N TRP A 29 -14.34 -4.53 11.90
CA TRP A 29 -13.14 -3.77 12.19
C TRP A 29 -13.24 -2.37 11.59
N ASN A 30 -13.14 -1.36 12.45
CA ASN A 30 -13.12 0.04 12.05
C ASN A 30 -11.65 0.48 11.93
N ILE A 31 -11.13 0.50 10.71
CA ILE A 31 -9.80 1.05 10.45
C ILE A 31 -9.89 2.56 10.56
N GLN A 32 -9.08 3.14 11.44
CA GLN A 32 -8.94 4.58 11.58
C GLN A 32 -7.44 4.91 11.69
N ASN A 33 -6.84 5.38 10.60
CA ASN A 33 -5.44 5.82 10.60
C ASN A 33 -5.35 7.34 10.37
N LYS A 34 -4.14 7.86 10.14
CA LYS A 34 -3.91 9.30 9.92
C LYS A 34 -4.59 9.82 8.64
N TYR A 35 -4.79 8.95 7.66
CA TYR A 35 -5.16 9.30 6.29
C TYR A 35 -6.61 8.98 5.96
N TYR A 36 -7.18 7.91 6.50
CA TYR A 36 -8.53 7.48 6.16
C TYR A 36 -9.24 6.75 7.30
N GLU A 37 -10.54 6.55 7.10
CA GLU A 37 -11.38 5.64 7.87
C GLU A 37 -12.02 4.61 6.93
N ALA A 38 -12.07 3.35 7.33
CA ALA A 38 -12.72 2.28 6.56
C ALA A 38 -13.39 1.28 7.51
N ARG A 39 -14.44 0.61 7.03
CA ARG A 39 -15.13 -0.43 7.81
C ARG A 39 -14.98 -1.76 7.11
N VAL A 40 -14.24 -2.67 7.72
CA VAL A 40 -13.90 -3.97 7.14
C VAL A 40 -14.66 -5.05 7.88
N LEU A 41 -15.38 -5.88 7.12
CA LEU A 41 -15.97 -7.10 7.66
C LEU A 41 -14.93 -8.22 7.55
N ILE A 42 -14.66 -8.86 8.68
CA ILE A 42 -13.70 -9.94 8.79
C ILE A 42 -14.47 -11.24 9.03
N CYS A 43 -14.21 -12.23 8.19
CA CYS A 43 -14.78 -13.57 8.29
C CYS A 43 -13.69 -14.57 8.65
N VAL A 44 -13.94 -15.39 9.67
CA VAL A 44 -13.00 -16.38 10.19
C VAL A 44 -13.62 -17.77 10.12
N THR A 45 -13.00 -18.67 9.37
CA THR A 45 -13.44 -20.07 9.28
C THR A 45 -12.29 -21.01 9.61
N GLU A 46 -12.64 -22.15 10.22
CA GLU A 46 -11.74 -23.29 10.41
C GLU A 46 -12.21 -24.50 9.60
N LYS A 47 -13.20 -24.31 8.74
CA LYS A 47 -13.76 -25.35 7.87
C LYS A 47 -13.50 -24.98 6.41
N PRO A 48 -12.88 -25.88 5.62
CA PRO A 48 -12.61 -25.63 4.19
C PRO A 48 -13.88 -25.64 3.33
N ALA A 49 -14.99 -26.19 3.84
CA ALA A 49 -16.28 -26.26 3.16
C ALA A 49 -17.26 -25.14 3.60
N SER A 50 -16.74 -24.04 4.14
CA SER A 50 -17.57 -22.89 4.47
C SER A 50 -17.95 -22.15 3.18
N ASP A 51 -19.25 -21.95 3.01
CA ASP A 51 -19.82 -21.16 1.92
C ASP A 51 -19.75 -19.68 2.31
N ILE A 52 -18.57 -19.12 2.08
CA ILE A 52 -18.23 -17.72 2.32
C ILE A 52 -18.54 -16.94 1.03
N PRO A 53 -19.24 -15.80 1.11
CA PRO A 53 -19.41 -14.92 -0.03
C PRO A 53 -18.04 -14.52 -0.59
N ILE A 54 -17.77 -14.87 -1.84
CA ILE A 54 -16.53 -14.50 -2.54
C ILE A 54 -16.57 -13.05 -3.04
N ASP A 55 -17.77 -12.53 -3.29
CA ASP A 55 -17.96 -11.18 -3.80
C ASP A 55 -17.56 -10.13 -2.75
N GLY A 56 -16.71 -9.19 -3.14
CA GLY A 56 -16.25 -8.10 -2.27
C GLY A 56 -15.15 -8.49 -1.27
N VAL A 57 -14.56 -9.68 -1.41
CA VAL A 57 -13.35 -10.04 -0.63
C VAL A 57 -12.15 -9.31 -1.21
N GLU A 58 -11.65 -8.31 -0.49
CA GLU A 58 -10.46 -7.52 -0.88
C GLU A 58 -9.15 -8.08 -0.32
N ALA A 59 -9.22 -8.85 0.77
CA ALA A 59 -8.04 -9.41 1.45
C ALA A 59 -8.29 -10.85 1.91
N LEU A 60 -7.27 -11.71 1.78
CA LEU A 60 -7.26 -13.10 2.22
C LEU A 60 -6.04 -13.36 3.09
N ILE A 61 -6.28 -13.90 4.29
CA ILE A 61 -5.23 -14.29 5.22
C ILE A 61 -5.35 -15.79 5.47
N VAL A 62 -4.30 -16.54 5.16
CA VAL A 62 -4.21 -17.99 5.43
C VAL A 62 -3.20 -18.19 6.55
N HIS A 63 -3.59 -18.85 7.64
CA HIS A 63 -2.64 -19.29 8.65
C HIS A 63 -2.43 -20.80 8.54
N HIS A 64 -1.17 -21.20 8.47
CA HIS A 64 -0.77 -22.58 8.30
C HIS A 64 0.36 -22.95 9.25
N ASP A 65 0.13 -23.98 10.06
CA ASP A 65 1.18 -24.60 10.85
C ASP A 65 1.94 -25.63 9.99
N ALA A 66 3.08 -25.20 9.46
CA ALA A 66 3.93 -26.01 8.60
C ALA A 66 4.59 -27.20 9.33
N LEU A 67 4.54 -27.23 10.67
CA LEU A 67 5.10 -28.31 11.49
C LEU A 67 4.05 -29.35 11.90
N ALA A 68 2.78 -29.16 11.54
CA ALA A 68 1.73 -30.13 11.82
C ALA A 68 1.94 -31.44 11.04
N GLU A 69 1.69 -32.59 11.67
CA GLU A 69 1.85 -33.91 11.04
C GLU A 69 1.06 -34.07 9.72
N ASN A 70 -0.08 -33.37 9.60
CA ASN A 70 -0.95 -33.37 8.44
C ASN A 70 -0.93 -32.03 7.68
N ALA A 71 0.16 -31.28 7.74
CA ALA A 71 0.28 -29.94 7.15
C ALA A 71 -0.09 -29.92 5.65
N GLU A 72 0.52 -30.80 4.84
CA GLU A 72 0.28 -30.84 3.40
C GLU A 72 -1.18 -31.20 3.06
N GLU A 73 -1.74 -32.19 3.76
CA GLU A 73 -3.13 -32.65 3.58
C GLU A 73 -4.13 -31.55 3.94
N ASN A 74 -3.87 -30.82 5.03
CA ASN A 74 -4.67 -29.67 5.42
C ASN A 74 -4.63 -28.60 4.33
N LEU A 75 -3.44 -28.16 3.92
CA LEU A 75 -3.31 -27.10 2.92
C LEU A 75 -3.97 -27.48 1.58
N LYS A 76 -3.87 -28.75 1.21
CA LYS A 76 -4.56 -29.31 0.03
C LYS A 76 -6.09 -29.27 0.17
N ALA A 77 -6.63 -29.58 1.35
CA ALA A 77 -8.07 -29.50 1.60
C ALA A 77 -8.61 -28.06 1.49
N TRP A 78 -7.80 -27.05 1.83
CA TRP A 78 -8.15 -25.63 1.72
C TRP A 78 -7.92 -25.04 0.33
N SER A 79 -7.11 -25.69 -0.52
CA SER A 79 -6.70 -25.16 -1.83
C SER A 79 -7.85 -24.70 -2.73
N PRO A 80 -8.99 -25.42 -2.83
CA PRO A 80 -10.13 -24.95 -3.64
C PRO A 80 -10.70 -23.63 -3.14
N LEU A 81 -10.93 -23.51 -1.83
CA LEU A 81 -11.49 -22.29 -1.22
C LEU A 81 -10.51 -21.12 -1.30
N ILE A 82 -9.22 -21.38 -1.02
CA ILE A 82 -8.15 -20.39 -1.18
C ILE A 82 -8.09 -19.88 -2.61
N GLY A 83 -8.13 -20.78 -3.60
CA GLY A 83 -8.12 -20.42 -5.01
C GLY A 83 -9.28 -19.49 -5.38
N SER A 84 -10.50 -19.86 -5.00
CA SER A 84 -11.69 -19.03 -5.28
C SER A 84 -11.65 -17.65 -4.60
N LEU A 85 -11.16 -17.56 -3.37
CA LEU A 85 -11.06 -16.27 -2.65
C LEU A 85 -9.88 -15.42 -3.16
N ALA A 86 -8.79 -16.04 -3.59
CA ALA A 86 -7.62 -15.35 -4.11
C ALA A 86 -7.86 -14.75 -5.50
N GLU A 87 -8.87 -15.19 -6.23
CA GLU A 87 -9.25 -14.59 -7.52
C GLU A 87 -9.83 -13.18 -7.36
N SER A 88 -10.49 -12.88 -6.23
CA SER A 88 -11.09 -11.57 -5.96
C SER A 88 -10.23 -10.68 -5.06
N ALA A 89 -9.43 -11.27 -4.18
CA ALA A 89 -8.62 -10.53 -3.20
C ALA A 89 -7.37 -9.90 -3.84
N GLU A 90 -7.09 -8.66 -3.45
CA GLU A 90 -5.89 -7.92 -3.86
C GLU A 90 -4.73 -8.13 -2.86
N VAL A 91 -5.08 -8.34 -1.58
CA VAL A 91 -4.11 -8.56 -0.50
C VAL A 91 -4.10 -10.04 -0.11
N LEU A 92 -2.99 -10.74 -0.35
CA LEU A 92 -2.84 -12.17 -0.08
C LEU A 92 -1.73 -12.40 0.95
N LEU A 93 -2.08 -12.76 2.18
CA LEU A 93 -1.14 -12.94 3.28
C LEU A 93 -1.13 -14.39 3.78
N PHE A 94 0.05 -14.98 3.92
CA PHE A 94 0.25 -16.32 4.43
C PHE A 94 1.05 -16.28 5.73
N SER A 95 0.38 -16.56 6.84
CA SER A 95 0.98 -16.60 8.17
C SER A 95 1.41 -18.02 8.54
N CYS A 96 2.62 -18.19 9.06
CA CYS A 96 3.05 -19.46 9.65
C CYS A 96 3.89 -19.26 10.91
N ASN A 97 4.08 -20.33 11.66
CA ASN A 97 5.04 -20.37 12.76
C ASN A 97 6.47 -20.32 12.21
N VAL A 98 7.41 -19.78 12.99
CA VAL A 98 8.84 -19.89 12.64
C VAL A 98 9.24 -21.36 12.66
N THR A 99 9.92 -21.80 11.61
CA THR A 99 10.45 -23.15 11.49
C THR A 99 11.96 -23.12 11.29
N THR A 100 12.67 -24.00 11.98
CA THR A 100 14.11 -24.26 11.78
C THR A 100 14.35 -25.34 10.72
N ASP A 101 13.29 -26.03 10.26
CA ASP A 101 13.37 -27.01 9.18
C ASP A 101 13.45 -26.30 7.82
N SER A 102 14.65 -26.32 7.23
CA SER A 102 14.93 -25.75 5.91
C SER A 102 14.04 -26.34 4.80
N VAL A 103 13.67 -27.62 4.88
CA VAL A 103 12.85 -28.27 3.84
C VAL A 103 11.40 -27.81 3.93
N ALA A 104 10.85 -27.74 5.15
CA ALA A 104 9.52 -27.19 5.39
C ALA A 104 9.47 -25.70 4.98
N LYS A 105 10.49 -24.92 5.34
CA LYS A 105 10.61 -23.51 4.97
C LYS A 105 10.62 -23.31 3.45
N ASP A 106 11.46 -24.04 2.73
CA ASP A 106 11.51 -23.97 1.26
C ASP A 106 10.18 -24.34 0.61
N THR A 107 9.47 -25.31 1.19
CA THR A 107 8.16 -25.76 0.69
C THR A 107 7.11 -24.65 0.84
N VAL A 108 7.06 -24.01 2.02
CA VAL A 108 6.14 -22.89 2.28
C VAL A 108 6.47 -21.69 1.39
N ILE A 109 7.74 -21.32 1.27
CA ILE A 109 8.17 -20.20 0.40
C ILE A 109 7.75 -20.46 -1.05
N LYS A 110 8.02 -21.67 -1.58
CA LYS A 110 7.61 -22.03 -2.94
C LYS A 110 6.10 -21.95 -3.13
N TRP A 111 5.33 -22.44 -2.16
CA TRP A 111 3.87 -22.38 -2.22
C TRP A 111 3.38 -20.93 -2.24
N CYS A 112 3.91 -20.06 -1.38
CA CYS A 112 3.54 -18.65 -1.32
C CYS A 112 3.84 -17.93 -2.63
N LEU A 113 5.03 -18.11 -3.20
CA LEU A 113 5.42 -17.51 -4.48
C LEU A 113 4.52 -17.97 -5.64
N GLN A 114 4.18 -19.27 -5.69
CA GLN A 114 3.31 -19.82 -6.74
C GLN A 114 1.88 -19.26 -6.67
N ASN A 115 1.40 -18.99 -5.45
CA ASN A 115 0.04 -18.50 -5.21
C ASN A 115 -0.04 -16.98 -4.98
N ARG A 116 1.10 -16.27 -5.10
CA ARG A 116 1.24 -14.81 -4.90
C ARG A 116 0.93 -14.31 -3.49
N PHE A 117 1.15 -15.15 -2.48
CA PHE A 117 1.02 -14.75 -1.08
C PHE A 117 2.31 -14.13 -0.55
N GLU A 118 2.17 -13.08 0.25
CA GLU A 118 3.24 -12.60 1.12
C GLU A 118 3.38 -13.53 2.32
N LEU A 119 4.58 -14.05 2.56
CA LEU A 119 4.88 -14.89 3.73
C LEU A 119 5.14 -14.02 4.96
N ILE A 120 4.42 -14.31 6.05
CA ILE A 120 4.57 -13.64 7.35
C ILE A 120 4.87 -14.69 8.43
N GLU A 121 6.12 -14.69 8.89
CA GLU A 121 6.55 -15.52 10.01
C GLU A 121 6.06 -14.92 11.35
N SER A 122 5.69 -15.78 12.30
CA SER A 122 5.09 -15.35 13.58
C SER A 122 6.04 -14.59 14.51
N SER A 123 7.35 -14.73 14.33
CA SER A 123 8.40 -14.04 15.10
C SER A 123 9.66 -13.90 14.24
N ARG A 124 10.68 -13.19 14.73
CA ARG A 124 11.92 -13.01 13.97
C ARG A 124 12.71 -14.33 13.92
N PRO A 125 13.37 -14.67 12.80
CA PRO A 125 14.24 -15.85 12.73
C PRO A 125 15.34 -15.86 13.80
N ASP A 126 15.91 -14.69 14.07
CA ASP A 126 17.02 -14.50 15.03
C ASP A 126 16.60 -14.69 16.50
N ASP A 127 15.29 -14.59 16.80
CA ASP A 127 14.78 -14.88 18.16
C ASP A 127 14.99 -16.36 18.53
N VAL A 128 15.21 -17.23 17.55
CA VAL A 128 15.38 -18.68 17.73
C VAL A 128 16.85 -19.06 17.89
N ASP A 129 17.78 -18.35 17.23
CA ASP A 129 19.22 -18.72 17.20
C ASP A 129 20.12 -17.78 18.02
N GLY A 130 19.58 -16.71 18.61
CA GLY A 130 20.29 -15.83 19.56
C GLY A 130 21.44 -15.01 18.94
N SER A 131 21.70 -15.14 17.65
CA SER A 131 22.65 -14.32 16.89
C SER A 131 21.97 -13.02 16.49
N ALA A 132 22.15 -11.99 17.32
CA ALA A 132 21.77 -10.61 17.00
C ALA A 132 22.74 -10.01 15.97
N GLU A 133 22.69 -10.51 14.74
CA GLU A 133 23.27 -9.81 13.60
C GLU A 133 22.37 -8.59 13.31
N ALA A 134 22.96 -7.41 13.41
CA ALA A 134 22.29 -6.13 13.50
C ALA A 134 21.83 -5.61 12.12
N ASP A 135 21.00 -6.40 11.42
CA ASP A 135 20.40 -5.99 10.15
C ASP A 135 18.87 -6.15 10.21
N ALA A 136 18.21 -5.26 10.94
CA ALA A 136 16.76 -5.17 11.01
C ALA A 136 16.34 -3.83 11.62
N GLU A 137 16.40 -2.79 10.82
CA GLU A 137 15.81 -1.50 11.16
C GLU A 137 14.27 -1.67 11.21
N ASN A 138 13.74 -1.99 12.40
CA ASN A 138 12.31 -1.97 12.74
C ASN A 138 11.35 -2.78 11.83
N ASN A 139 11.80 -3.89 11.24
CA ASN A 139 10.90 -4.80 10.51
C ASN A 139 9.88 -5.42 11.47
N LYS A 140 8.60 -5.38 11.08
CA LYS A 140 7.49 -5.99 11.82
C LYS A 140 7.31 -7.45 11.42
N TYR A 141 6.88 -8.27 12.37
CA TYR A 141 6.60 -9.70 12.18
C TYR A 141 5.20 -10.06 12.69
N GLY A 142 4.71 -11.25 12.31
CA GLY A 142 3.43 -11.79 12.77
C GLY A 142 2.25 -10.83 12.62
N ILE A 143 1.51 -10.66 13.71
CA ILE A 143 0.29 -9.84 13.77
C ILE A 143 0.55 -8.38 13.34
N GLU A 144 1.67 -7.79 13.75
CA GLU A 144 1.96 -6.38 13.46
C GLU A 144 2.19 -6.14 11.97
N ARG A 145 2.85 -7.08 11.30
CA ARG A 145 3.04 -7.06 9.85
C ARG A 145 1.72 -7.21 9.10
N ILE A 146 0.84 -8.11 9.56
CA ILE A 146 -0.51 -8.27 8.99
C ILE A 146 -1.29 -6.95 9.09
N ILE A 147 -1.30 -6.31 10.26
CA ILE A 147 -2.01 -5.03 10.46
C ILE A 147 -1.48 -3.96 9.51
N GLU A 148 -0.16 -3.87 9.37
CA GLU A 148 0.47 -2.89 8.48
C GLU A 148 0.09 -3.10 7.01
N ALA A 149 0.11 -4.34 6.53
CA ALA A 149 -0.34 -4.66 5.17
C ALA A 149 -1.80 -4.26 4.95
N LEU A 150 -2.68 -4.55 5.92
CA LEU A 150 -4.10 -4.19 5.85
C LEU A 150 -4.34 -2.67 5.96
N HIS A 151 -3.54 -1.95 6.73
CA HIS A 151 -3.61 -0.49 6.82
C HIS A 151 -3.10 0.21 5.55
N ALA A 152 -2.14 -0.41 4.85
CA ALA A 152 -1.62 0.11 3.59
C ALA A 152 -2.56 -0.15 2.40
N HIS A 153 -3.51 -1.07 2.54
CA HIS A 153 -4.48 -1.38 1.49
C HIS A 153 -5.43 -0.21 1.22
N ILE A 154 -5.79 -0.05 -0.06
CA ILE A 154 -6.74 0.96 -0.52
C ILE A 154 -8.14 0.35 -0.53
N TRP A 155 -8.82 0.39 0.61
CA TRP A 155 -10.16 -0.17 0.76
C TRP A 155 -11.20 0.52 -0.11
N SER A 156 -12.06 -0.27 -0.77
CA SER A 156 -13.13 0.23 -1.65
C SER A 156 -14.11 1.19 -0.97
N ASN A 157 -14.24 1.10 0.36
CA ASN A 157 -15.12 1.92 1.17
C ASN A 157 -14.38 2.92 2.08
N MET A 158 -13.11 3.23 1.78
CA MET A 158 -12.36 4.21 2.56
C MET A 158 -12.93 5.62 2.41
N ILE A 159 -12.82 6.41 3.47
CA ILE A 159 -13.14 7.83 3.51
C ILE A 159 -11.86 8.57 3.94
N LEU A 160 -11.27 9.35 3.03
CA LEU A 160 -10.08 10.14 3.33
C LEU A 160 -10.41 11.21 4.37
N LYS A 161 -9.51 11.38 5.34
CA LYS A 161 -9.58 12.48 6.30
C LYS A 161 -9.11 13.73 5.58
N SER A 162 -9.98 14.74 5.48
CA SER A 162 -9.54 16.07 5.06
C SER A 162 -8.41 16.52 5.98
N GLY A 163 -7.26 16.90 5.42
CA GLY A 163 -6.18 17.50 6.19
C GLY A 163 -6.76 18.60 7.09
N LYS A 164 -6.28 18.69 8.34
CA LYS A 164 -6.64 19.80 9.22
C LYS A 164 -6.09 21.09 8.59
N SER A 165 -6.83 21.67 7.66
CA SER A 165 -6.71 23.09 7.35
C SER A 165 -7.07 23.80 8.65
N SER A 166 -6.04 24.32 9.31
CA SER A 166 -6.22 25.37 10.30
C SER A 166 -6.69 26.63 9.57
N SER A 167 -7.95 26.63 9.15
CA SER A 167 -8.69 27.81 8.76
C SER A 167 -10.18 27.56 9.03
N SER A 168 -10.61 28.16 10.13
CA SER A 168 -12.00 28.49 10.40
C SER A 168 -12.74 28.94 9.15
N SER A 169 -13.73 28.16 8.70
CA SER A 169 -15.12 28.60 8.45
C SER A 169 -15.89 27.49 7.76
N SER A 170 -17.02 27.15 8.36
CA SER A 170 -18.11 26.38 7.79
C SER A 170 -18.57 26.92 6.44
N SER A 171 -18.39 26.15 5.37
CA SER A 171 -19.25 26.15 4.19
C SER A 171 -18.95 24.92 3.34
N GLU A 172 -20.01 24.30 2.84
CA GLU A 172 -20.06 23.24 1.83
C GLU A 172 -19.03 23.49 0.72
N LEU A 173 -18.20 22.49 0.40
CA LEU A 173 -17.32 22.45 -0.77
C LEU A 173 -17.39 20.99 -1.26
N GLU A 174 -18.26 20.68 -2.22
CA GLU A 174 -17.98 20.75 -3.66
C GLU A 174 -16.58 20.21 -4.00
N GLU A 175 -16.57 19.09 -4.72
CA GLU A 175 -15.41 18.56 -5.44
C GLU A 175 -14.67 19.73 -6.09
N GLN A 176 -13.46 20.05 -5.62
CA GLN A 176 -12.57 20.94 -6.35
C GLN A 176 -12.13 20.22 -7.63
N ASN A 177 -12.95 20.32 -8.66
CA ASN A 177 -12.48 20.29 -10.04
C ASN A 177 -11.53 21.48 -10.17
N VAL A 178 -10.23 21.23 -10.00
CA VAL A 178 -9.20 22.19 -10.38
C VAL A 178 -9.39 22.43 -11.88
N ASP A 179 -9.84 23.64 -12.23
CA ASP A 179 -10.05 24.04 -13.62
C ASP A 179 -8.70 24.00 -14.34
N VAL A 180 -8.50 22.95 -15.13
CA VAL A 180 -7.29 22.68 -15.91
C VAL A 180 -6.93 23.89 -16.80
N ASN A 181 -7.93 24.67 -17.23
CA ASN A 181 -7.72 25.90 -18.01
C ASN A 181 -7.04 27.02 -17.22
N GLN A 182 -7.17 27.05 -15.89
CA GLN A 182 -6.53 28.05 -15.02
C GLN A 182 -5.04 27.75 -14.85
N VAL A 183 -4.69 26.46 -14.78
CA VAL A 183 -3.32 25.95 -14.70
C VAL A 183 -2.63 26.07 -16.07
N GLU A 184 -3.34 25.78 -17.17
CA GLU A 184 -2.83 25.91 -18.55
C GLU A 184 -2.36 27.36 -18.86
N LYS A 185 -3.08 28.37 -18.38
CA LYS A 185 -2.68 29.79 -18.49
C LYS A 185 -1.44 30.15 -17.67
N GLN A 186 -1.13 29.41 -16.60
CA GLN A 186 0.12 29.58 -15.86
C GLN A 186 1.31 28.99 -16.63
N PHE A 187 1.08 27.98 -17.48
CA PHE A 187 2.09 27.38 -18.35
C PHE A 187 2.27 28.12 -19.69
N GLU A 188 1.26 28.85 -20.19
CA GLU A 188 1.36 29.68 -21.42
C GLU A 188 2.47 30.75 -21.36
N ASN A 189 2.89 31.18 -20.16
CA ASN A 189 3.96 32.18 -19.98
C ASN A 189 5.37 31.58 -19.89
N ILE A 190 5.52 30.25 -19.92
CA ILE A 190 6.83 29.60 -19.88
C ILE A 190 7.43 29.60 -21.30
N VAL A 191 8.12 30.68 -21.64
CA VAL A 191 8.96 30.73 -22.83
C VAL A 191 10.13 29.76 -22.62
N LEU A 192 10.10 28.61 -23.31
CA LEU A 192 11.22 27.68 -23.41
C LEU A 192 12.35 28.33 -24.22
N ASN A 193 13.10 29.24 -23.59
CA ASN A 193 14.22 29.92 -24.24
C ASN A 193 15.44 28.99 -24.24
N GLN A 194 15.91 28.65 -25.44
CA GLN A 194 17.03 27.71 -25.64
C GLN A 194 18.41 28.28 -25.25
N ASN A 195 18.51 29.52 -24.76
CA ASN A 195 19.79 30.22 -24.58
C ASN A 195 19.93 30.99 -23.24
N SER A 196 19.31 30.54 -22.15
CA SER A 196 19.56 31.17 -20.84
C SER A 196 20.57 30.35 -20.03
N THR A 197 21.82 30.80 -20.03
CA THR A 197 22.88 30.42 -19.07
C THR A 197 22.61 30.99 -17.66
N GLU A 198 21.36 31.15 -17.28
CA GLU A 198 20.97 31.65 -15.96
C GLU A 198 20.43 30.51 -15.12
N THR A 199 21.00 30.43 -13.92
CA THR A 199 20.76 29.52 -12.83
C THR A 199 19.26 29.36 -12.56
N THR A 200 18.83 28.09 -12.53
CA THR A 200 17.50 27.55 -12.22
C THR A 200 16.39 27.81 -13.26
N SER A 201 15.92 26.71 -13.85
CA SER A 201 14.74 26.74 -14.73
C SER A 201 13.49 27.16 -13.96
N PRO A 202 12.51 27.84 -14.58
CA PRO A 202 11.25 28.20 -13.92
C PRO A 202 10.52 27.01 -13.31
N MET A 203 10.70 25.82 -13.90
CA MET A 203 10.17 24.55 -13.42
C MET A 203 10.87 24.07 -12.14
N GLU A 204 12.19 24.26 -12.00
CA GLU A 204 12.93 23.94 -10.78
C GLU A 204 12.50 24.81 -9.61
N ASN A 205 12.37 26.13 -9.80
CA ASN A 205 11.94 27.03 -8.72
C ASN A 205 10.52 26.72 -8.20
N MET A 206 9.65 26.22 -9.08
CA MET A 206 8.29 25.85 -8.73
C MET A 206 8.23 24.52 -7.97
N LEU A 207 9.03 23.53 -8.40
CA LEU A 207 9.12 22.23 -7.70
C LEU A 207 9.83 22.36 -6.34
N ASP A 208 10.86 23.19 -6.26
CA ASP A 208 11.62 23.47 -5.03
C ASP A 208 10.75 24.23 -4.00
N GLY A 209 9.92 25.19 -4.46
CA GLY A 209 8.95 25.87 -3.61
C GLY A 209 7.86 24.94 -3.05
N ILE A 210 7.46 23.92 -3.80
CA ILE A 210 6.46 22.94 -3.37
C ILE A 210 7.10 21.91 -2.43
N MET A 211 8.26 21.36 -2.77
CA MET A 211 8.94 20.30 -2.01
C MET A 211 9.70 20.80 -0.77
N GLY A 212 10.00 22.10 -0.71
CA GLY A 212 10.63 22.75 0.44
C GLY A 212 9.68 23.05 1.61
N GLU A 213 8.37 22.88 1.44
CA GLU A 213 7.39 23.04 2.51
C GLU A 213 7.23 21.74 3.31
N GLU A 214 7.35 21.78 4.63
CA GLU A 214 7.25 20.58 5.51
C GLU A 214 5.85 19.90 5.51
N ASN A 215 4.87 20.42 4.75
CA ASN A 215 3.48 19.93 4.71
C ASN A 215 2.93 19.78 3.27
N VAL A 216 3.76 19.36 2.31
CA VAL A 216 3.28 19.14 0.93
C VAL A 216 2.21 18.05 0.89
N ASP A 217 1.02 18.39 0.38
CA ASP A 217 0.02 17.39 0.03
C ASP A 217 0.45 16.70 -1.27
N PHE A 218 0.75 15.40 -1.18
CA PHE A 218 1.18 14.58 -2.32
C PHE A 218 0.13 14.57 -3.45
N GLY A 219 -1.14 14.84 -3.14
CA GLY A 219 -2.22 15.01 -4.12
C GLY A 219 -2.05 16.25 -5.01
N GLU A 220 -1.50 17.35 -4.48
CA GLU A 220 -1.21 18.56 -5.25
C GLU A 220 -0.05 18.32 -6.23
N LEU A 221 1.01 17.64 -5.77
CA LEU A 221 2.15 17.29 -6.61
C LEU A 221 1.74 16.41 -7.80
N PHE A 222 0.89 15.41 -7.56
CA PHE A 222 0.41 14.51 -8.61
C PHE A 222 -0.50 15.23 -9.62
N SER A 223 -1.34 16.15 -9.15
CA SER A 223 -2.21 16.97 -10.00
C SER A 223 -1.37 17.90 -10.90
N GLN A 224 -0.32 18.50 -10.34
CA GLN A 224 0.63 19.34 -11.08
C GLN A 224 1.39 18.53 -12.15
N LEU A 225 1.83 17.31 -11.81
CA LEU A 225 2.54 16.41 -12.71
C LEU A 225 1.65 15.97 -13.89
N ARG A 226 0.36 15.73 -13.63
CA ARG A 226 -0.63 15.43 -14.67
C ARG A 226 -0.79 16.59 -15.64
N ALA A 227 -0.95 17.81 -15.13
CA ALA A 227 -1.06 19.02 -15.96
C ALA A 227 0.21 19.24 -16.82
N MET A 228 1.39 19.01 -16.24
CA MET A 228 2.66 19.17 -16.94
C MET A 228 2.85 18.12 -18.04
N LYS A 229 2.39 16.88 -17.81
CA LYS A 229 2.36 15.80 -18.80
C LYS A 229 1.43 16.13 -19.98
N GLU A 230 0.25 16.70 -19.70
CA GLU A 230 -0.69 17.13 -20.76
C GLU A 230 -0.13 18.27 -21.60
N HIS A 231 0.49 19.27 -20.96
CA HIS A 231 1.18 20.36 -21.67
C HIS A 231 2.33 19.84 -22.54
N ALA A 232 3.16 18.93 -22.02
CA ALA A 232 4.21 18.30 -22.80
C ALA A 232 3.65 17.53 -24.00
N ALA A 233 2.49 16.87 -23.88
CA ALA A 233 1.86 16.15 -24.98
C ALA A 233 1.42 17.07 -26.15
N MET A 234 1.20 18.36 -25.88
CA MET A 234 0.82 19.36 -26.89
C MET A 234 2.01 19.94 -27.66
N LEU A 235 3.26 19.70 -27.21
CA LEU A 235 4.46 20.23 -27.86
C LEU A 235 4.92 19.38 -29.07
N PRO A 236 5.58 19.99 -30.08
CA PRO A 236 6.24 19.26 -31.17
C PRO A 236 7.28 18.27 -30.65
N THR A 237 7.54 17.18 -31.40
CA THR A 237 8.40 16.06 -30.97
C THR A 237 9.79 16.49 -30.48
N ASP A 238 10.41 17.48 -31.11
CA ASP A 238 11.74 17.96 -30.72
C ASP A 238 11.72 18.73 -29.38
N GLN A 239 10.63 19.44 -29.09
CA GLN A 239 10.45 20.17 -27.83
C GLN A 239 9.96 19.25 -26.70
N ARG A 240 9.26 18.16 -27.03
CA ARG A 240 8.85 17.14 -26.07
C ARG A 240 10.02 16.47 -25.36
N ARG A 241 11.10 16.21 -26.10
CA ARG A 241 12.32 15.62 -25.52
C ARG A 241 12.94 16.55 -24.48
N ILE A 242 13.00 17.85 -24.78
CA ILE A 242 13.58 18.88 -23.90
C ILE A 242 12.71 19.07 -22.65
N ALA A 243 11.38 19.12 -22.81
CA ALA A 243 10.45 19.24 -21.69
C ALA A 243 10.49 18.00 -20.77
N ALA A 244 10.63 16.80 -21.34
CA ALA A 244 10.78 15.56 -20.56
C ALA A 244 12.11 15.54 -19.78
N GLU A 245 13.19 15.98 -20.41
CA GLU A 245 14.52 16.08 -19.78
C GLU A 245 14.51 17.07 -18.60
N GLN A 246 13.87 18.23 -18.76
CA GLN A 246 13.71 19.22 -17.69
C GLN A 246 12.81 18.72 -16.56
N LEU A 247 11.71 18.03 -16.88
CA LEU A 247 10.79 17.46 -15.89
C LEU A 247 11.48 16.41 -15.02
N VAL A 248 12.19 15.48 -15.66
CA VAL A 248 12.93 14.42 -14.95
C VAL A 248 14.03 15.02 -14.08
N THR A 249 14.79 15.99 -14.62
CA THR A 249 15.85 16.67 -13.88
C THR A 249 15.32 17.43 -12.67
N ALA A 250 14.24 18.18 -12.82
CA ALA A 250 13.63 18.92 -11.73
C ALA A 250 13.08 17.98 -10.64
N PHE A 251 12.42 16.89 -11.06
CA PHE A 251 11.89 15.89 -10.13
C PHE A 251 13.00 15.17 -9.36
N TRP A 252 14.07 14.77 -10.05
CA TRP A 252 15.24 14.13 -9.45
C TRP A 252 15.90 15.02 -8.39
N LYS A 253 16.13 16.29 -8.72
CA LYS A 253 16.71 17.26 -7.78
C LYS A 253 15.81 17.50 -6.56
N ALA A 254 14.50 17.62 -6.77
CA ALA A 254 13.56 17.83 -5.68
C ALA A 254 13.52 16.64 -4.72
N MET A 255 13.72 15.41 -5.22
CA MET A 255 13.85 14.19 -4.40
C MET A 255 15.20 14.09 -3.65
N GLY A 256 16.07 15.10 -3.76
CA GLY A 256 17.38 15.14 -3.10
C GLY A 256 18.49 14.43 -3.88
N GLY A 257 18.31 14.18 -5.18
CA GLY A 257 19.34 13.58 -6.03
C GLY A 257 20.58 14.45 -6.16
N ASP A 258 21.77 13.84 -6.10
CA ASP A 258 23.05 14.55 -6.20
C ASP A 258 23.28 14.98 -7.67
N PRO A 259 23.57 16.27 -7.94
CA PRO A 259 23.88 16.73 -9.31
C PRO A 259 25.08 16.00 -9.94
N SER A 260 25.94 15.36 -9.14
CA SER A 260 27.06 14.54 -9.60
C SER A 260 26.64 13.26 -10.33
N GLU A 261 25.40 12.80 -10.15
CA GLU A 261 24.86 11.55 -10.73
C GLU A 261 24.23 11.75 -12.11
N MET A 262 24.12 13.00 -12.59
CA MET A 262 23.58 13.34 -13.91
C MET A 262 24.68 13.70 -14.93
N GLU A 263 25.95 13.71 -14.51
CA GLU A 263 27.12 13.85 -15.39
C GLU A 263 27.72 12.46 -15.70
N ASP A 264 27.02 11.65 -16.49
CA ASP A 264 27.57 10.51 -17.26
C ASP A 264 26.78 10.29 -18.56
#